data_AF-A0A4R5Q6W9-F1
#
_entry.id   AF-A0A4R5Q6W9-F1
#
_cell.length_a   1.000
_cell.length_b   1.000
_cell.length_c   1.000
_cell.angle_alpha   90.00
_cell.angle_beta   90.00
_cell.angle_gamma   90.00
#
_symmetry.space_group_name_H-M   'P 1'
#
loop_
_entity.id
_entity.type
_entity.pdbx_description
1 polymer ?
#
loop_
_entity_poly.entity_id
_entity_poly.type
_entity_poly.pdbx_seq_one_letter_code
_entity_poly.pdbx_strand_id
1 'polypeptide(L)'
;MQRISGLKFQPGDVRATVLEAERLIRKAGFQCPDPAQRFYSRLADKAETDFEADAETWPATDRSAEERERGYAEASRRLNRKFDGITGDLFLVTEMVESPIEAMFGAWVVLFGNDGYNDIEFSFGPESRFDPEWGTNFTPQVTVAEYRADFLFKVCLKGSFRMLAVECDGHDYHERTADQAARDRSRDRRLLTNGIHVLRFTGREIVRDLEACMDDLSDALSRLAEELLVEAGIAKRRPQRWIQENVDLAGPPPRKRPT
;
A
#
# COMPACT_ATOMS: atom_id res chain seq x y z
N MET A 1 6.44 -19.26 23.40
CA MET A 1 6.80 -19.58 21.99
C MET A 1 7.88 -20.64 21.93
N GLN A 2 7.62 -21.78 21.28
CA GLN A 2 8.72 -22.61 20.76
C GLN A 2 9.44 -21.81 19.68
N ARG A 3 10.75 -21.58 19.82
CA ARG A 3 11.53 -20.91 18.77
C ARG A 3 11.54 -21.80 17.53
N ILE A 4 11.06 -21.27 16.40
CA ILE A 4 11.32 -21.88 15.10
C ILE A 4 12.85 -21.87 14.90
N SER A 5 13.44 -23.06 14.73
CA SER A 5 14.87 -23.19 14.47
C SER A 5 15.25 -22.50 13.15
N GLY A 6 16.30 -21.67 13.16
CA GLY A 6 16.82 -20.99 11.98
C GLY A 6 16.26 -19.58 11.70
N LEU A 7 15.43 -19.02 12.60
CA LEU A 7 15.08 -17.59 12.54
C LEU A 7 16.32 -16.74 12.85
N LYS A 8 16.59 -15.74 11.99
CA LYS A 8 17.69 -14.80 12.13
C LYS A 8 17.41 -13.72 13.17
N PHE A 9 16.15 -13.30 13.28
CA PHE A 9 15.72 -12.22 14.15
C PHE A 9 15.22 -12.75 15.51
N GLN A 10 15.30 -11.89 16.52
CA GLN A 10 14.81 -12.08 17.88
C GLN A 10 13.57 -11.21 18.13
N PRO A 11 12.73 -11.56 19.12
CA PRO A 11 11.67 -10.66 19.57
C PRO A 11 12.21 -9.26 19.86
N GLY A 12 11.60 -8.25 19.22
CA GLY A 12 11.98 -6.85 19.29
C GLY A 12 12.82 -6.35 18.11
N ASP A 13 13.36 -7.22 17.25
CA ASP A 13 14.17 -6.80 16.09
C ASP A 13 13.32 -6.16 14.99
N VAL A 14 12.08 -6.62 14.79
CA VAL A 14 11.12 -5.99 13.85
C VAL A 14 10.79 -4.59 14.36
N ARG A 15 10.45 -4.50 15.65
CA ARG A 15 10.18 -3.23 16.32
C ARG A 15 11.36 -2.26 16.19
N ALA A 16 12.59 -2.72 16.43
CA ALA A 16 13.79 -1.91 16.32
C ALA A 16 14.00 -1.39 14.88
N THR A 17 13.75 -2.23 13.87
CA THR A 17 13.84 -1.86 12.45
C THR A 17 12.86 -0.73 12.12
N VAL A 18 11.61 -0.80 12.58
CA VAL A 18 10.60 0.24 12.33
C VAL A 18 10.96 1.55 13.03
N LEU A 19 11.48 1.50 14.25
CA LEU A 19 11.90 2.71 14.98
C LEU A 19 13.17 3.34 14.41
N GLU A 20 14.04 2.56 13.77
CA GLU A 20 15.19 3.10 13.06
C GLU A 20 14.77 3.96 11.86
N ALA A 21 13.71 3.56 11.15
CA ALA A 21 13.13 4.36 10.09
C ALA A 21 12.62 5.73 10.59
N GLU A 22 11.92 5.76 11.74
CA GLU A 22 11.54 7.01 12.43
C GLU A 22 12.77 7.89 12.74
N ARG A 23 13.86 7.27 13.20
CA ARG A 23 15.11 7.96 13.52
C ARG A 23 15.73 8.62 12.28
N LEU A 24 15.71 7.95 11.13
CA LEU A 24 16.25 8.46 9.87
C LEU A 24 15.46 9.66 9.35
N ILE A 25 14.12 9.59 9.38
CA ILE A 25 13.25 10.72 8.99
C ILE A 25 13.54 11.97 9.83
N ARG A 26 13.73 11.80 11.15
CA ARG A 26 14.13 12.91 12.03
C ARG A 26 15.50 13.48 11.68
N LYS A 27 16.47 12.62 11.32
CA LYS A 27 17.82 13.03 10.92
C LYS A 27 17.81 13.82 9.60
N ALA A 28 16.90 13.51 8.69
CA ALA A 28 16.72 14.22 7.42
C ALA A 28 16.17 15.67 7.58
N GLY A 29 15.95 16.13 8.82
CA GLY A 29 15.55 17.50 9.11
C GLY A 29 14.04 17.72 9.16
N PHE A 30 13.24 16.66 9.03
CA PHE A 30 11.80 16.76 9.16
C PHE A 30 11.37 16.84 10.63
N GLN A 31 10.56 17.85 10.97
CA GLN A 31 9.83 17.86 12.23
C GLN A 31 8.67 16.86 12.14
N CYS A 32 8.83 15.73 12.81
CA CYS A 32 7.78 14.73 12.98
C CYS A 32 6.89 15.17 14.15
N PRO A 33 5.65 15.68 13.92
CA PRO A 33 4.78 16.11 15.00
C PRO A 33 4.43 14.93 15.92
N ASP A 34 4.06 15.18 17.18
CA ASP A 34 3.78 14.14 18.19
C ASP A 34 2.88 12.97 17.71
N PRO A 35 1.83 13.20 16.88
CA PRO A 35 1.02 12.12 16.31
C PRO A 35 1.83 11.13 15.45
N ALA A 36 2.83 11.61 14.72
CA ALA A 36 3.66 10.81 13.82
C ALA A 36 4.75 10.01 14.57
N GLN A 37 5.22 10.48 15.74
CA GLN A 37 6.11 9.67 16.60
C GLN A 37 5.37 8.49 17.23
N ARG A 38 4.16 8.75 17.74
CA ARG A 38 3.28 7.69 18.26
C ARG A 38 2.84 6.72 17.18
N PHE A 39 2.79 7.16 15.92
CA PHE A 39 2.55 6.29 14.79
C PHE A 39 3.64 5.23 14.65
N TYR A 40 4.92 5.60 14.56
CA TYR A 40 6.00 4.61 14.38
C TYR A 40 6.09 3.63 15.54
N SER A 41 5.84 4.06 16.78
CA SER A 41 5.79 3.13 17.92
C SER A 41 4.64 2.12 17.78
N ARG A 42 3.42 2.57 17.44
CA ARG A 42 2.28 1.67 17.22
C ARG A 42 2.48 0.74 16.02
N LEU A 43 3.04 1.27 14.94
CA LEU A 43 3.39 0.52 13.74
C LEU A 43 4.40 -0.59 14.06
N ALA A 44 5.42 -0.26 14.86
CA ALA A 44 6.44 -1.19 15.30
C ALA A 44 5.85 -2.31 16.19
N ASP A 45 4.97 -1.95 17.13
CA ASP A 45 4.29 -2.93 18.00
C ASP A 45 3.36 -3.85 17.19
N LYS A 46 2.64 -3.32 16.21
CA LYS A 46 1.80 -4.09 15.29
C LYS A 46 2.64 -5.04 14.42
N ALA A 47 3.72 -4.54 13.82
CA ALA A 47 4.59 -5.33 12.96
C ALA A 47 5.24 -6.48 13.73
N GLU A 48 5.70 -6.23 14.95
CA GLU A 48 6.22 -7.28 15.84
C GLU A 48 5.15 -8.35 16.10
N THR A 49 3.94 -7.94 16.48
CA THR A 49 2.83 -8.87 16.78
C THR A 49 2.46 -9.72 15.56
N ASP A 50 2.36 -9.13 14.38
CA ASP A 50 2.03 -9.86 13.15
C ASP A 50 3.14 -10.85 12.76
N PHE A 51 4.41 -10.48 12.96
CA PHE A 51 5.55 -11.39 12.76
C PHE A 51 5.56 -12.56 13.75
N GLU A 52 5.27 -12.30 15.02
CA GLU A 52 5.15 -13.34 16.04
C GLU A 52 3.99 -14.29 15.72
N ALA A 53 2.84 -13.77 15.29
CA ALA A 53 1.70 -14.58 14.85
C ALA A 53 2.00 -15.42 13.60
N ASP A 54 2.72 -14.87 12.62
CA ASP A 54 3.20 -15.60 11.43
C ASP A 54 4.19 -16.72 11.81
N ALA A 55 4.96 -16.53 12.88
CA ALA A 55 5.86 -17.54 13.44
C ALA A 55 5.12 -18.61 14.23
N GLU A 56 3.93 -18.33 14.75
CA GLU A 56 3.11 -19.30 15.49
C GLU A 56 2.20 -20.15 14.59
N THR A 57 1.84 -19.67 13.39
CA THR A 57 0.86 -20.29 12.46
C THR A 57 1.33 -21.57 11.75
N TRP A 58 2.30 -22.31 12.30
CA TRP A 58 2.77 -23.57 11.71
C TRP A 58 1.78 -24.74 11.90
N PRO A 59 1.49 -25.56 10.87
CA PRO A 59 0.48 -26.62 10.93
C PRO A 59 0.85 -27.75 11.91
N ALA A 60 0.01 -27.83 12.95
CA ALA A 60 -0.55 -29.00 13.65
C ALA A 60 0.35 -30.19 14.03
N THR A 61 0.11 -30.65 15.25
CA THR A 61 0.81 -31.65 16.07
C THR A 61 0.86 -33.09 15.53
N ASP A 62 0.19 -33.40 14.40
CA ASP A 62 0.02 -34.76 13.86
C ASP A 62 1.02 -35.16 12.75
N ARG A 63 2.13 -34.42 12.60
CA ARG A 63 3.15 -34.70 11.57
C ARG A 63 4.35 -35.49 12.10
N SER A 64 5.01 -36.26 11.22
CA SER A 64 6.27 -36.93 11.55
C SER A 64 7.37 -35.92 11.96
N ALA A 65 8.45 -36.40 12.59
CA ALA A 65 9.56 -35.54 12.99
C ALA A 65 10.23 -34.85 11.78
N GLU A 66 10.42 -35.58 10.68
CA GLU A 66 11.01 -35.05 9.44
C GLU A 66 10.13 -33.98 8.78
N GLU A 67 8.81 -34.18 8.74
CA GLU A 67 7.87 -33.20 8.20
C GLU A 67 7.81 -31.92 9.04
N ARG A 68 7.97 -32.05 10.37
CA ARG A 68 8.09 -30.89 11.27
C ARG A 68 9.38 -30.13 11.01
N GLU A 69 10.51 -30.82 10.88
CA GLU A 69 11.81 -30.18 10.62
C GLU A 69 11.85 -29.43 9.28
N ARG A 70 11.41 -30.08 8.20
CA ARG A 70 11.28 -29.43 6.88
C ARG A 70 10.37 -28.21 6.94
N GLY A 71 9.30 -28.35 7.71
CA GLY A 71 8.35 -27.31 7.96
C GLY A 71 8.93 -26.07 8.63
N TYR A 72 9.59 -26.25 9.77
CA TYR A 72 10.29 -25.18 10.46
C TYR A 72 11.36 -24.53 9.57
N ALA A 73 12.07 -25.30 8.76
CA ALA A 73 13.06 -24.76 7.82
C ALA A 73 12.43 -23.92 6.71
N GLU A 74 11.23 -24.25 6.24
CA GLU A 74 10.49 -23.45 5.27
C GLU A 74 9.94 -22.16 5.90
N ALA A 75 9.31 -22.26 7.07
CA ALA A 75 8.82 -21.11 7.82
C ALA A 75 9.93 -20.12 8.15
N SER A 76 11.06 -20.60 8.69
CA SER A 76 12.24 -19.78 8.96
C SER A 76 12.74 -19.08 7.71
N ARG A 77 12.85 -19.79 6.57
CA ARG A 77 13.28 -19.18 5.31
C ARG A 77 12.31 -18.09 4.83
N ARG A 78 11.00 -18.32 4.94
CA ARG A 78 9.96 -17.33 4.57
C ARG A 78 10.06 -16.08 5.46
N LEU A 79 10.07 -16.27 6.77
CA LEU A 79 10.11 -15.18 7.75
C LEU A 79 11.41 -14.38 7.68
N ASN A 80 12.56 -15.07 7.50
CA ASN A 80 13.84 -14.39 7.31
C ASN A 80 13.86 -13.54 6.03
N ARG A 81 13.28 -14.03 4.92
CA ARG A 81 13.17 -13.23 3.69
C ARG A 81 12.29 -12.00 3.88
N LYS A 82 11.14 -12.17 4.55
CA LYS A 82 10.23 -11.06 4.88
C LYS A 82 10.95 -10.02 5.74
N PHE A 83 11.67 -10.45 6.77
CA PHE A 83 12.45 -9.57 7.63
C PHE A 83 13.57 -8.83 6.89
N ASP A 84 14.41 -9.56 6.14
CA ASP A 84 15.52 -8.99 5.37
C ASP A 84 14.99 -7.96 4.34
N GLY A 85 13.83 -8.23 3.71
CA GLY A 85 13.15 -7.32 2.80
C GLY A 85 12.69 -6.03 3.49
N ILE A 86 11.93 -6.16 4.59
CA ILE A 86 11.44 -5.00 5.34
C ILE A 86 12.56 -4.08 5.78
N THR A 87 13.67 -4.61 6.30
CA THR A 87 14.80 -3.77 6.75
C THR A 87 15.35 -2.92 5.61
N GLY A 88 15.53 -3.52 4.41
CA GLY A 88 16.02 -2.81 3.24
C GLY A 88 15.00 -1.82 2.67
N ASP A 89 13.78 -2.29 2.46
CA ASP A 89 12.72 -1.52 1.79
C ASP A 89 12.26 -0.34 2.63
N LEU A 90 12.14 -0.52 3.95
CA LEU A 90 11.76 0.56 4.85
C LEU A 90 12.82 1.66 4.86
N PHE A 91 14.11 1.29 4.91
CA PHE A 91 15.21 2.24 4.78
C PHE A 91 15.10 3.02 3.46
N LEU A 92 14.99 2.32 2.33
CA LEU A 92 14.97 2.93 1.01
C LEU A 92 13.77 3.86 0.81
N VAL A 93 12.57 3.42 1.18
CA VAL A 93 11.36 4.24 1.07
C VAL A 93 11.49 5.51 1.90
N THR A 94 11.97 5.42 3.14
CA THR A 94 12.11 6.61 3.99
C THR A 94 13.16 7.61 3.50
N GLU A 95 14.19 7.15 2.79
CA GLU A 95 15.20 8.03 2.18
C GLU A 95 14.74 8.66 0.86
N MET A 96 13.75 8.06 0.18
CA MET A 96 13.25 8.52 -1.12
C MET A 96 12.13 9.55 -1.03
N VAL A 97 11.35 9.55 0.06
CA VAL A 97 10.21 10.45 0.26
C VAL A 97 10.62 11.83 0.78
N GLU A 98 9.73 12.81 0.63
CA GLU A 98 10.03 14.22 0.87
C GLU A 98 9.23 14.84 2.03
N SER A 99 8.40 14.06 2.72
CA SER A 99 7.65 14.54 3.88
C SER A 99 7.37 13.45 4.94
N PRO A 100 7.09 13.83 6.20
CA PRO A 100 6.70 12.88 7.24
C PRO A 100 5.46 12.06 6.91
N ILE A 101 4.47 12.67 6.25
CA ILE A 101 3.21 11.98 5.92
C ILE A 101 3.42 10.94 4.81
N GLU A 102 4.28 11.23 3.82
CA GLU A 102 4.71 10.24 2.83
C GLU A 102 5.49 9.12 3.51
N ALA A 103 6.40 9.45 4.43
CA ALA A 103 7.16 8.43 5.14
C ALA A 103 6.27 7.49 5.97
N MET A 104 5.26 8.04 6.66
CA MET A 104 4.25 7.24 7.36
C MET A 104 3.48 6.33 6.40
N PHE A 105 3.03 6.88 5.27
CA PHE A 105 2.30 6.15 4.23
C PHE A 105 3.14 5.01 3.66
N GLY A 106 4.35 5.31 3.20
CA GLY A 106 5.28 4.34 2.63
C GLY A 106 5.71 3.26 3.62
N ALA A 107 5.97 3.62 4.88
CA ALA A 107 6.29 2.66 5.93
C ALA A 107 5.17 1.64 6.18
N TRP A 108 3.91 2.10 6.13
CA TRP A 108 2.77 1.20 6.23
C TRP A 108 2.69 0.25 5.04
N VAL A 109 2.85 0.78 3.82
CA VAL A 109 2.80 -0.03 2.59
C VAL A 109 3.86 -1.13 2.61
N VAL A 110 5.09 -0.83 3.03
CA VAL A 110 6.17 -1.84 3.14
C VAL A 110 5.81 -2.98 4.11
N LEU A 111 5.13 -2.67 5.21
CA LEU A 111 4.86 -3.65 6.26
C LEU A 111 3.57 -4.45 6.01
N PHE A 112 2.54 -3.82 5.46
CA PHE A 112 1.17 -4.34 5.43
C PHE A 112 0.42 -4.09 4.12
N GLY A 113 1.03 -3.42 3.15
CA GLY A 113 0.39 -3.10 1.88
C GLY A 113 0.03 -4.37 1.11
N ASN A 114 -1.20 -4.43 0.59
CA ASN A 114 -1.68 -5.52 -0.26
C ASN A 114 -2.68 -5.00 -1.28
N ASP A 115 -2.81 -5.70 -2.40
CA ASP A 115 -3.79 -5.41 -3.46
C ASP A 115 -5.07 -6.27 -3.36
N GLY A 116 -5.29 -6.92 -2.20
CA GLY A 116 -6.36 -7.90 -1.98
C GLY A 116 -6.05 -9.31 -2.53
N TYR A 117 -4.96 -9.49 -3.27
CA TYR A 117 -4.51 -10.77 -3.82
C TYR A 117 -3.07 -11.11 -3.44
N ASN A 118 -2.19 -10.11 -3.35
CA ASN A 118 -0.77 -10.21 -3.07
C ASN A 118 -0.34 -9.08 -2.13
N ASP A 119 0.75 -9.32 -1.40
CA ASP A 119 1.49 -8.26 -0.73
C ASP A 119 2.13 -7.32 -1.77
N ILE A 120 2.22 -6.03 -1.45
CA ILE A 120 2.82 -5.02 -2.32
C ILE A 120 4.33 -5.03 -2.14
N GLU A 121 5.07 -5.08 -3.25
CA GLU A 121 6.53 -5.12 -3.24
C GLU A 121 7.15 -3.76 -3.59
N PHE A 122 8.19 -3.35 -2.84
CA PHE A 122 8.95 -2.16 -3.19
C PHE A 122 9.76 -2.37 -4.48
N SER A 123 9.88 -1.32 -5.29
CA SER A 123 10.71 -1.33 -6.49
C SER A 123 11.39 0.04 -6.72
N PHE A 124 12.59 0.02 -7.29
CA PHE A 124 13.40 1.22 -7.52
C PHE A 124 12.95 2.10 -8.71
N GLY A 125 11.93 1.69 -9.46
CA GLY A 125 11.51 2.41 -10.65
C GLY A 125 10.37 1.72 -11.42
N PRO A 126 9.62 2.48 -12.24
CA PRO A 126 8.46 1.98 -13.00
C PRO A 126 8.85 1.03 -14.16
N GLU A 127 10.09 1.13 -14.63
CA GLU A 127 10.67 0.29 -15.70
C GLU A 127 11.56 -0.81 -15.11
N SER A 128 11.08 -1.46 -14.06
CA SER A 128 11.79 -2.62 -13.52
C SER A 128 11.82 -3.75 -14.57
N ARG A 129 13.00 -4.29 -14.87
CA ARG A 129 13.14 -5.54 -15.65
C ARG A 129 12.54 -6.76 -14.93
N PHE A 130 12.02 -6.56 -13.73
CA PHE A 130 11.51 -7.57 -12.81
C PHE A 130 10.04 -7.33 -12.48
N ASP A 131 9.25 -6.75 -13.40
CA ASP A 131 7.80 -6.75 -13.24
C ASP A 131 7.32 -8.19 -12.95
N PRO A 132 6.53 -8.41 -11.89
CA PRO A 132 6.09 -9.75 -11.55
C PRO A 132 5.12 -10.28 -12.61
N GLU A 133 5.08 -11.60 -12.78
CA GLU A 133 4.05 -12.23 -13.62
C GLU A 133 2.65 -12.00 -13.03
N TRP A 134 2.55 -11.88 -11.71
CA TRP A 134 1.33 -11.51 -10.98
C TRP A 134 1.72 -10.84 -9.67
N GLY A 135 1.22 -9.64 -9.41
CA GLY A 135 1.54 -8.89 -8.19
C GLY A 135 1.45 -7.39 -8.39
N THR A 136 1.75 -6.65 -7.32
CA THR A 136 1.78 -5.20 -7.32
C THR A 136 3.11 -4.70 -6.80
N ASN A 137 3.75 -3.83 -7.57
CA ASN A 137 4.95 -3.13 -7.13
C ASN A 137 4.62 -1.66 -6.86
N PHE A 138 5.37 -1.02 -5.97
CA PHE A 138 5.29 0.42 -5.80
C PHE A 138 6.66 1.09 -5.81
N THR A 139 6.69 2.37 -6.20
CA THR A 139 7.89 3.21 -6.21
C THR A 139 7.54 4.63 -5.73
N PRO A 140 8.26 5.18 -4.75
CA PRO A 140 8.10 6.58 -4.36
C PRO A 140 8.66 7.54 -5.41
N GLN A 141 8.08 8.75 -5.48
CA GLN A 141 8.66 9.92 -6.13
C GLN A 141 8.99 9.77 -7.63
N VAL A 142 8.13 9.06 -8.36
CA VAL A 142 8.28 8.77 -9.79
C VAL A 142 7.63 9.81 -10.68
N THR A 143 8.33 10.25 -11.72
CA THR A 143 7.73 11.05 -12.79
C THR A 143 7.03 10.15 -13.80
N VAL A 144 5.72 10.32 -13.95
CA VAL A 144 4.92 9.62 -14.96
C VAL A 144 4.22 10.64 -15.86
N ALA A 145 4.39 10.46 -17.17
CA ALA A 145 4.12 11.47 -18.18
C ALA A 145 4.91 12.77 -17.90
N GLU A 146 4.34 13.67 -17.12
CA GLU A 146 4.91 14.99 -16.80
C GLU A 146 4.66 15.41 -15.35
N TYR A 147 4.11 14.49 -14.54
CA TYR A 147 3.79 14.73 -13.15
C TYR A 147 4.59 13.77 -12.29
N ARG A 148 5.12 14.27 -11.19
CA ARG A 148 5.81 13.46 -10.18
C ARG A 148 4.79 13.04 -9.13
N ALA A 149 4.49 11.74 -9.09
CA ALA A 149 3.63 11.14 -8.08
C ALA A 149 4.43 10.86 -6.81
N ASP A 150 3.81 11.03 -5.65
CA ASP A 150 4.46 10.70 -4.37
C ASP A 150 4.70 9.20 -4.26
N PHE A 151 3.74 8.40 -4.72
CA PHE A 151 3.90 6.97 -4.93
C PHE A 151 3.23 6.54 -6.23
N LEU A 152 3.87 5.66 -6.97
CA LEU A 152 3.28 4.98 -8.12
C LEU A 152 3.20 3.48 -7.83
N PHE A 153 1.99 2.94 -7.93
CA PHE A 153 1.71 1.51 -7.86
C PHE A 153 1.48 0.97 -9.26
N LYS A 154 2.03 -0.21 -9.54
CA LYS A 154 1.92 -0.92 -10.81
C LYS A 154 1.46 -2.35 -10.55
N VAL A 155 0.18 -2.59 -10.81
CA VAL A 155 -0.43 -3.92 -10.73
C VAL A 155 -0.14 -4.66 -12.04
N CYS A 156 0.47 -5.83 -11.96
CA CYS A 156 0.95 -6.60 -13.11
C CYS A 156 0.25 -7.97 -13.19
N LEU A 157 -0.09 -8.39 -14.40
CA LEU A 157 -0.54 -9.75 -14.72
C LEU A 157 -0.09 -10.12 -16.13
N LYS A 158 0.77 -11.14 -16.26
CA LYS A 158 1.20 -11.74 -17.54
C LYS A 158 1.62 -10.70 -18.59
N GLY A 159 2.40 -9.71 -18.16
CA GLY A 159 2.90 -8.62 -19.02
C GLY A 159 1.89 -7.49 -19.30
N SER A 160 0.64 -7.63 -18.85
CA SER A 160 -0.33 -6.52 -18.80
C SER A 160 -0.25 -5.82 -17.46
N PHE A 161 -0.59 -4.53 -17.41
CA PHE A 161 -0.54 -3.78 -16.16
C PHE A 161 -1.61 -2.69 -16.05
N ARG A 162 -1.79 -2.20 -14.82
CA ARG A 162 -2.55 -1.00 -14.45
C ARG A 162 -1.72 -0.16 -13.50
N MET A 163 -1.89 1.17 -13.56
CA MET A 163 -1.15 2.08 -12.70
C MET A 163 -2.09 2.92 -11.83
N LEU A 164 -1.67 3.12 -10.58
CA LEU A 164 -2.31 3.99 -9.60
C LEU A 164 -1.25 4.92 -9.02
N ALA A 165 -1.42 6.22 -9.21
CA ALA A 165 -0.66 7.24 -8.52
C ALA A 165 -1.35 7.57 -7.19
N VAL A 166 -0.57 7.66 -6.12
CA VAL A 166 -1.01 8.17 -4.82
C VAL A 166 -0.31 9.47 -4.51
N GLU A 167 -1.08 10.42 -3.97
CA GLU A 167 -0.62 11.75 -3.58
C GLU A 167 -0.91 11.99 -2.09
N CYS A 168 0.12 12.39 -1.34
CA CYS A 168 0.07 12.73 0.07
C CYS A 168 0.10 14.26 0.22
N ASP A 169 -1.08 14.87 0.30
CA ASP A 169 -1.24 16.32 0.27
C ASP A 169 -1.07 16.96 1.65
N GLY A 170 0.12 17.50 1.91
CA GLY A 170 0.45 18.19 3.15
C GLY A 170 -0.15 19.59 3.31
N HIS A 171 -0.96 20.10 2.37
CA HIS A 171 -1.41 21.49 2.38
C HIS A 171 -2.50 21.87 3.40
N ASP A 172 -2.87 20.99 4.32
CA ASP A 172 -3.95 21.23 5.30
C ASP A 172 -3.75 22.41 6.27
N TYR A 173 -2.59 23.07 6.26
CA TYR A 173 -2.34 24.29 7.04
C TYR A 173 -2.76 25.58 6.33
N HIS A 174 -3.14 25.54 5.06
CA HIS A 174 -3.68 26.69 4.32
C HIS A 174 -4.92 26.32 3.51
N GLU A 175 -5.86 27.26 3.38
CA GLU A 175 -7.01 27.09 2.50
C GLU A 175 -6.53 26.88 1.06
N ARG A 176 -6.97 25.77 0.46
CA ARG A 176 -6.69 25.44 -0.94
C ARG A 176 -7.28 26.54 -1.82
N THR A 177 -6.44 27.20 -2.62
CA THR A 177 -6.94 28.26 -3.51
C THR A 177 -7.68 27.65 -4.70
N ALA A 178 -8.59 28.42 -5.31
CA ALA A 178 -9.31 27.98 -6.51
C ALA A 178 -8.35 27.61 -7.66
N ASP A 179 -7.22 28.31 -7.78
CA ASP A 179 -6.19 28.05 -8.78
C ASP A 179 -5.44 26.74 -8.52
N GLN A 180 -5.12 26.42 -7.25
CA GLN A 180 -4.56 25.12 -6.87
C GLN A 180 -5.53 23.99 -7.22
N ALA A 181 -6.81 24.11 -6.83
CA ALA A 181 -7.82 23.11 -7.17
C ALA A 181 -8.03 22.95 -8.69
N ALA A 182 -7.90 24.02 -9.46
CA ALA A 182 -7.97 23.95 -10.93
C ALA A 182 -6.78 23.21 -11.53
N ARG A 183 -5.56 23.46 -11.03
CA ARG A 183 -4.34 22.75 -11.45
C ARG A 183 -4.39 21.27 -11.10
N ASP A 184 -4.77 20.93 -9.86
CA ASP A 184 -4.90 19.54 -9.40
C ASP A 184 -5.89 18.77 -10.27
N ARG A 185 -7.08 19.32 -10.53
CA ARG A 185 -8.06 18.69 -11.43
C ARG A 185 -7.55 18.53 -12.86
N SER A 186 -6.75 19.47 -13.35
CA SER A 186 -6.14 19.36 -14.67
C SER A 186 -5.11 18.23 -14.71
N ARG A 187 -4.28 18.13 -13.67
CA ARG A 187 -3.31 17.06 -13.48
C ARG A 187 -3.99 15.69 -13.41
N ASP A 188 -5.01 15.54 -12.58
CA ASP A 188 -5.73 14.29 -12.40
C ASP A 188 -6.37 13.81 -13.70
N ARG A 189 -6.98 14.72 -14.47
CA ARG A 189 -7.52 14.40 -15.80
C ARG A 189 -6.44 13.91 -16.76
N ARG A 190 -5.25 14.50 -16.71
CA ARG A 190 -4.15 14.12 -17.60
C ARG A 190 -3.54 12.77 -17.24
N LEU A 191 -3.36 12.47 -15.96
CA LEU A 191 -2.98 11.13 -15.50
C LEU A 191 -4.05 10.10 -15.90
N LEU A 192 -5.31 10.46 -15.65
CA LEU A 192 -6.54 9.96 -16.27
C LEU A 192 -6.36 9.42 -17.69
N THR A 193 -6.14 10.37 -18.61
CA THR A 193 -6.03 10.10 -20.04
C THR A 193 -4.81 9.27 -20.44
N ASN A 194 -3.81 9.14 -19.56
CA ASN A 194 -2.65 8.26 -19.75
C ASN A 194 -2.83 6.87 -19.11
N GLY A 195 -4.04 6.54 -18.64
CA GLY A 195 -4.35 5.25 -18.03
C GLY A 195 -3.82 5.10 -16.58
N ILE A 196 -3.55 6.22 -15.91
CA ILE A 196 -3.07 6.24 -14.53
C ILE A 196 -4.20 6.75 -13.65
N HIS A 197 -4.71 5.88 -12.78
CA HIS A 197 -5.67 6.28 -11.76
C HIS A 197 -4.97 7.12 -10.69
N VAL A 198 -5.71 8.00 -10.01
CA VAL A 198 -5.15 8.87 -8.96
C VAL A 198 -5.97 8.72 -7.70
N LEU A 199 -5.30 8.51 -6.57
CA LEU A 199 -5.87 8.55 -5.23
C LEU A 199 -5.12 9.62 -4.43
N ARG A 200 -5.84 10.51 -3.77
CA ARG A 200 -5.24 11.63 -3.02
C ARG A 200 -5.72 11.57 -1.59
N PHE A 201 -4.77 11.62 -0.67
CA PHE A 201 -5.02 11.72 0.77
C PHE A 201 -4.47 13.04 1.28
N THR A 202 -5.26 13.72 2.09
CA THR A 202 -4.80 14.88 2.86
C THR A 202 -3.89 14.43 4.00
N GLY A 203 -2.97 15.30 4.43
CA GLY A 203 -2.12 15.04 5.59
C GLY A 203 -2.94 14.75 6.85
N ARG A 204 -4.10 15.38 7.01
CA ARG A 204 -5.04 15.13 8.11
C ARG A 204 -5.67 13.75 8.03
N GLU A 205 -6.02 13.25 6.85
CA GLU A 205 -6.51 11.88 6.68
C GLU A 205 -5.44 10.88 7.11
N ILE A 206 -4.22 11.02 6.58
CA ILE A 206 -3.07 10.15 6.90
C ILE A 206 -2.75 10.17 8.40
N VAL A 207 -2.74 11.34 9.04
CA VAL A 207 -2.41 11.46 10.47
C VAL A 207 -3.54 10.98 11.37
N ARG A 208 -4.80 11.20 10.97
CA ARG A 208 -5.97 10.83 11.78
C ARG A 208 -6.22 9.33 11.73
N ASP A 209 -6.20 8.75 10.53
CA ASP A 209 -6.61 7.37 10.29
C ASP A 209 -5.92 6.80 9.04
N LEU A 210 -4.66 6.38 9.21
CA LEU A 210 -3.91 5.78 8.11
C LEU A 210 -4.49 4.43 7.69
N GLU A 211 -5.05 3.65 8.62
CA GLU A 211 -5.68 2.36 8.30
C GLU A 211 -6.81 2.53 7.30
N ALA A 212 -7.70 3.51 7.50
CA ALA A 212 -8.75 3.82 6.53
C ALA A 212 -8.19 4.25 5.16
N CYS A 213 -7.09 5.01 5.12
CA CYS A 213 -6.42 5.35 3.86
C CYS A 213 -5.86 4.11 3.15
N MET A 214 -5.40 3.12 3.92
CA MET A 214 -4.85 1.87 3.40
C MET A 214 -5.94 0.92 2.91
N ASP A 215 -7.11 0.93 3.55
CA ASP A 215 -8.30 0.26 3.04
C ASP A 215 -8.71 0.83 1.68
N ASP A 216 -8.77 2.16 1.54
CA ASP A 216 -9.06 2.83 0.27
C ASP A 216 -8.02 2.49 -0.82
N LEU A 217 -6.73 2.42 -0.44
CA LEU A 217 -5.65 1.99 -1.34
C LEU A 217 -5.85 0.53 -1.79
N SER A 218 -6.06 -0.38 -0.86
CA SER A 218 -6.24 -1.81 -1.14
C SER A 218 -7.45 -2.05 -2.03
N ASP A 219 -8.58 -1.37 -1.75
CA ASP A 219 -9.79 -1.41 -2.58
C ASP A 219 -9.53 -0.93 -4.01
N ALA A 220 -8.79 0.17 -4.17
CA ALA A 220 -8.44 0.70 -5.47
C ALA A 220 -7.55 -0.28 -6.26
N LEU A 221 -6.50 -0.82 -5.62
CA LEU A 221 -5.60 -1.79 -6.24
C LEU A 221 -6.31 -3.11 -6.58
N SER A 222 -7.17 -3.60 -5.70
CA SER A 222 -7.96 -4.81 -5.91
C SER A 222 -8.85 -4.70 -7.14
N ARG A 223 -9.47 -3.53 -7.38
CA ARG A 223 -10.26 -3.30 -8.60
C ARG A 223 -9.40 -3.34 -9.85
N LEU A 224 -8.19 -2.77 -9.82
CA LEU A 224 -7.26 -2.82 -10.95
C LEU A 224 -6.76 -4.25 -11.20
N ALA A 225 -6.52 -5.02 -10.15
CA ALA A 225 -6.18 -6.43 -10.22
C ALA A 225 -7.35 -7.25 -10.81
N GLU A 226 -8.59 -7.00 -10.39
CA GLU A 226 -9.80 -7.61 -10.95
C GLU A 226 -9.95 -7.33 -12.44
N GLU A 227 -9.69 -6.10 -12.90
CA GLU A 227 -9.72 -5.76 -14.31
C GLU A 227 -8.74 -6.61 -15.13
N LEU A 228 -7.50 -6.76 -14.65
CA LEU A 228 -6.49 -7.59 -15.31
C LEU A 228 -6.90 -9.07 -15.31
N LEU A 229 -7.43 -9.58 -14.20
CA LEU A 229 -7.91 -10.96 -14.11
C LEU A 229 -9.07 -11.23 -15.09
N VAL A 230 -9.96 -10.26 -15.28
CA VAL A 230 -11.04 -10.35 -16.26
C VAL A 230 -10.50 -10.32 -17.69
N GLU A 231 -9.56 -9.40 -17.97
CA GLU A 231 -8.91 -9.29 -19.28
C GLU A 231 -8.16 -10.57 -19.66
N ALA A 232 -7.49 -11.21 -18.69
CA ALA A 232 -6.80 -12.48 -18.86
C ALA A 232 -7.76 -13.70 -18.93
N GLY A 233 -9.07 -13.51 -18.79
CA GLY A 233 -10.06 -14.60 -18.79
C GLY A 233 -10.02 -15.49 -17.54
N ILE A 234 -9.35 -15.05 -16.47
CA ILE A 234 -9.20 -15.78 -15.20
C ILE A 234 -10.44 -15.55 -14.31
N ALA A 235 -10.97 -14.32 -14.29
CA ALA A 235 -12.14 -13.95 -13.51
C ALA A 235 -13.32 -13.56 -14.42
N LYS A 236 -14.55 -13.73 -13.91
CA LYS A 236 -15.75 -13.16 -14.55
C LYS A 236 -15.94 -11.73 -14.07
N ARG A 237 -16.29 -10.82 -14.99
CA ARG A 237 -16.64 -9.45 -14.65
C ARG A 237 -17.80 -9.46 -13.65
N ARG A 238 -17.59 -8.90 -12.45
CA ARG A 238 -18.68 -8.69 -11.51
C ARG A 238 -19.66 -7.69 -12.13
N PRO A 239 -20.97 -7.97 -12.18
CA PRO A 239 -21.94 -6.97 -12.60
C PRO A 239 -21.84 -5.76 -11.68
N GLN A 240 -21.72 -4.55 -12.23
CA GLN A 240 -21.72 -3.30 -11.46
C GLN A 240 -23.10 -3.15 -10.78
N ARG A 241 -23.26 -3.69 -9.57
CA ARG A 241 -24.53 -3.68 -8.83
C ARG A 241 -24.97 -2.29 -8.34
N TRP A 242 -24.19 -1.24 -8.54
CA TRP A 242 -24.43 0.09 -7.95
C TRP A 242 -25.10 1.14 -8.85
N ILE A 243 -25.35 0.84 -10.14
CA ILE A 243 -26.09 1.76 -11.02
C ILE A 243 -27.59 1.41 -11.07
N GLN A 244 -27.97 0.13 -10.93
CA GLN A 244 -29.39 -0.26 -11.06
C GLN A 244 -30.23 0.18 -9.85
N GLU A 245 -29.73 0.01 -8.61
CA GLU A 245 -30.52 0.29 -7.41
C GLU A 245 -30.78 1.80 -7.20
N ASN A 246 -29.91 2.69 -7.70
CA ASN A 246 -30.15 4.14 -7.65
C ASN A 246 -30.90 4.70 -8.86
N VAL A 247 -30.91 3.99 -10.00
CA VAL A 247 -31.77 4.33 -11.15
C VAL A 247 -33.22 3.90 -10.91
N ASP A 248 -33.44 2.79 -10.21
CA ASP A 248 -34.79 2.28 -9.90
C ASP A 248 -35.46 3.04 -8.73
N LEU A 249 -34.70 3.72 -7.87
CA LEU A 249 -35.22 4.59 -6.80
C LEU A 249 -35.49 6.04 -7.26
N ALA A 250 -34.79 6.50 -8.31
CA ALA A 250 -35.05 7.80 -8.93
C ALA A 250 -35.96 7.62 -10.16
N GLY A 251 -37.22 7.25 -9.92
CA GLY A 251 -38.25 7.27 -10.95
C GLY A 251 -38.24 8.62 -11.72
N PRO A 252 -38.62 8.63 -13.01
CA PRO A 252 -38.57 9.85 -13.81
C PRO A 252 -39.31 10.99 -13.09
N PRO A 253 -38.77 12.23 -13.07
CA PRO A 253 -39.43 13.35 -12.42
C PRO A 253 -40.85 13.50 -12.98
N PRO A 254 -41.85 13.77 -12.13
CA PRO A 254 -43.24 13.86 -12.57
C PRO A 254 -43.35 14.92 -13.67
N ARG A 255 -43.88 14.53 -14.83
CA ARG A 255 -44.19 15.45 -15.92
C ARG A 255 -45.11 16.53 -15.36
N LYS A 256 -44.64 17.78 -15.35
CA LYS A 256 -45.50 18.93 -15.02
C LYS A 256 -46.69 18.91 -15.99
N ARG A 257 -47.91 18.86 -15.44
CA ARG A 257 -49.12 19.03 -16.24
C ARG A 257 -49.08 20.44 -16.83
N PRO A 258 -49.39 20.63 -18.12
CA PRO A 258 -49.54 21.95 -18.68
C PRO A 258 -50.71 22.65 -17.98
N THR A 259 -50.42 23.82 -17.40
CA THR A 259 -51.38 24.86 -17.04
C THR A 259 -51.27 25.97 -18.06
#